data_AF-A0A7J7MRI7-F1
#
_entry.id   AF-A0A7J7MRI7-F1
#
_cell.length_a   1.000
_cell.length_b   1.000
_cell.length_c   1.000
_cell.angle_alpha   90.00
_cell.angle_beta   90.00
_cell.angle_gamma   90.00
#
_symmetry.space_group_name_H-M   'P 1'
#
loop_
_entity.id
_entity.type
_entity.pdbx_description
1 polymer ?
#
loop_
_entity_poly.entity_id
_entity_poly.type
_entity_poly.pdbx_seq_one_letter_code
_entity_poly.pdbx_strand_id
1 'polypeptide(L)'
;MRAQEIDVTVGLLSESFAQSVSVPLQYVQLLKFVVKGYMLERQEVIPNMATLVGFYRGEDGEVELAGTVEVSFNENGANATPPSPSPPRDSPYICNMTVNKSLRR
;
A
#
# COMPACT_ATOMS: atom_id res chain seq x y z
N MET A 1 -7.07 -8.17 -6.57
CA MET A 1 -7.32 -6.88 -7.26
C MET A 1 -7.15 -7.08 -8.75
N ARG A 2 -7.88 -6.33 -9.58
CA ARG A 2 -7.66 -6.33 -11.04
C ARG A 2 -6.33 -5.65 -11.35
N ALA A 3 -5.68 -6.03 -12.45
CA ALA A 3 -4.36 -5.48 -12.84
C ALA A 3 -4.33 -3.94 -12.88
N GLN A 4 -5.40 -3.32 -13.36
CA GLN A 4 -5.55 -1.86 -13.41
C GLN A 4 -5.56 -1.21 -12.02
N GLU A 5 -6.18 -1.85 -11.02
CA GLU A 5 -6.23 -1.37 -9.65
C GLU A 5 -4.84 -1.46 -8.99
N ILE A 6 -4.04 -2.47 -9.37
CA ILE A 6 -2.67 -2.64 -8.88
C ILE A 6 -1.79 -1.48 -9.38
N ASP A 7 -1.82 -1.16 -10.67
CA ASP A 7 -0.94 -0.14 -11.24
C ASP A 7 -1.21 1.26 -10.65
N VAL A 8 -2.49 1.62 -10.44
CA VAL A 8 -2.88 2.88 -9.78
C VAL A 8 -2.40 2.90 -8.31
N THR A 9 -2.55 1.77 -7.61
CA THR A 9 -2.11 1.62 -6.20
C THR A 9 -0.59 1.72 -6.06
N VAL A 10 0.15 1.12 -6.98
CA VAL A 10 1.62 1.20 -7.04
C VAL A 10 2.10 2.64 -7.20
N GLY A 11 1.40 3.44 -8.01
CA GLY A 11 1.67 4.86 -8.15
C GLY A 11 1.65 5.60 -6.82
N LEU A 12 0.53 5.53 -6.10
CA LEU A 12 0.35 6.20 -4.81
C LEU A 12 1.36 5.71 -3.75
N LEU A 13 1.53 4.39 -3.63
CA LEU A 13 2.47 3.82 -2.66
C LEU A 13 3.91 4.29 -2.93
N SER A 14 4.34 4.31 -4.19
CA SER A 14 5.68 4.75 -4.56
C SER A 14 5.92 6.22 -4.27
N GLU A 15 4.96 7.09 -4.56
CA GLU A 15 5.05 8.51 -4.24
C GLU A 15 5.11 8.73 -2.72
N SER A 16 4.25 8.03 -1.98
CA SER A 16 4.27 8.06 -0.51
C SER A 16 5.61 7.59 0.04
N PHE A 17 6.14 6.47 -0.44
CA PHE A 17 7.43 5.94 0.00
C PHE A 17 8.57 6.89 -0.35
N ALA A 18 8.62 7.42 -1.58
CA ALA A 18 9.64 8.38 -1.99
C ALA A 18 9.69 9.59 -1.06
N GLN A 19 8.53 10.08 -0.64
CA GLN A 19 8.42 11.16 0.35
C GLN A 19 8.89 10.73 1.74
N SER A 20 8.51 9.53 2.22
CA SER A 20 8.87 9.07 3.57
C SER A 20 10.36 8.79 3.73
N VAL A 21 11.02 8.27 2.68
CA VAL A 21 12.45 7.94 2.72
C VAL A 21 13.33 9.02 2.08
N SER A 22 12.77 10.19 1.75
CA SER A 22 13.48 11.31 1.10
C SER A 22 14.30 10.89 -0.13
N VAL A 23 13.79 9.94 -0.90
CA VAL A 23 14.49 9.43 -2.08
C VAL A 23 14.38 10.46 -3.22
N PRO A 24 15.48 10.76 -3.93
CA PRO A 24 15.43 11.67 -5.08
C PRO A 24 14.37 11.25 -6.09
N LEU A 25 13.59 12.22 -6.59
CA LEU A 25 12.47 12.02 -7.52
C LEU A 25 12.84 11.17 -8.75
N GLN A 26 14.09 11.25 -9.20
CA GLN A 26 14.67 10.45 -10.29
C GLN A 26 14.62 8.93 -10.06
N TYR A 27 14.54 8.45 -8.82
CA TYR A 27 14.42 7.03 -8.49
C TYR A 27 12.97 6.55 -8.31
N VAL A 28 11.97 7.43 -8.44
CA VAL A 28 10.55 7.05 -8.27
C VAL A 28 10.15 5.97 -9.29
N GLN A 29 10.70 5.99 -10.50
CA GLN A 29 10.45 4.96 -11.51
C GLN A 29 10.92 3.57 -11.07
N LEU A 30 12.11 3.50 -10.45
CA LEU A 30 12.65 2.26 -9.89
C LEU A 30 11.84 1.82 -8.67
N LEU A 31 11.44 2.77 -7.83
CA LEU A 31 10.60 2.51 -6.66
C LEU A 31 9.24 1.91 -7.07
N LYS A 32 8.63 2.38 -8.16
CA LYS A 32 7.42 1.76 -8.73
C LYS A 32 7.61 0.30 -9.08
N PHE A 33 8.76 -0.09 -9.61
CA PHE A 33 9.06 -1.50 -9.89
C PHE A 33 9.12 -2.34 -8.60
N VAL A 34 9.81 -1.83 -7.57
CA VAL A 34 9.92 -2.50 -6.25
C VAL A 34 8.54 -2.63 -5.60
N VAL A 35 7.75 -1.55 -5.57
CA VAL A 35 6.41 -1.52 -4.99
C VAL A 35 5.44 -2.44 -5.76
N LYS A 36 5.60 -2.57 -7.08
CA LYS A 36 4.80 -3.52 -7.87
C LYS A 36 5.10 -4.96 -7.49
N GLY A 37 6.38 -5.33 -7.34
CA GLY A 37 6.77 -6.66 -6.84
C GLY A 37 6.16 -6.94 -5.47
N TYR A 38 6.29 -5.99 -4.55
CA TYR A 38 5.68 -6.03 -3.22
C TYR A 38 4.16 -6.29 -3.27
N MET A 39 3.42 -5.58 -4.14
CA MET A 39 1.96 -5.78 -4.25
C MET A 39 1.58 -7.14 -4.83
N LEU A 40 2.41 -7.73 -5.69
CA LEU A 40 2.17 -9.07 -6.22
C LEU A 40 2.38 -10.13 -5.12
N GLU A 41 3.46 -10.03 -4.35
CA GLU A 41 3.70 -10.91 -3.19
C GLU A 41 2.54 -10.82 -2.17
N ARG A 42 1.97 -9.63 -1.96
CA ARG A 42 0.78 -9.43 -1.11
C ARG A 42 -0.44 -10.18 -1.61
N GLN A 43 -0.60 -10.38 -2.92
CA GLN A 43 -1.73 -11.15 -3.45
C GLN A 43 -1.60 -12.65 -3.20
N GLU A 44 -0.37 -13.17 -3.16
CA GLU A 44 -0.11 -14.60 -2.96
C GLU A 44 -0.48 -15.07 -1.55
N VAL A 45 -0.54 -14.16 -0.57
CA VAL A 45 -0.84 -14.47 0.83
C VAL A 45 -2.32 -14.29 1.21
N ILE A 46 -3.19 -13.93 0.26
CA ILE A 46 -4.64 -13.97 0.45
C ILE A 46 -5.06 -15.44 0.72
N PRO A 47 -5.87 -15.74 1.77
CA PRO A 47 -6.76 -14.83 2.52
C PRO A 47 -6.18 -14.30 3.84
N ASN A 48 -4.90 -14.50 4.13
CA ASN A 48 -4.29 -14.13 5.42
C ASN A 48 -4.00 -12.63 5.57
N MET A 49 -4.20 -11.85 4.50
CA MET A 49 -4.18 -10.40 4.54
C MET A 49 -5.15 -9.80 3.53
N ALA A 50 -5.46 -8.51 3.70
CA ALA A 50 -6.23 -7.71 2.77
C ALA A 50 -5.57 -6.34 2.54
N THR A 51 -5.51 -5.90 1.29
CA THR A 51 -5.19 -4.51 0.92
C THR A 51 -6.48 -3.79 0.60
N LEU A 52 -6.84 -2.81 1.43
CA LEU A 52 -7.98 -1.94 1.23
C LEU A 52 -7.51 -0.65 0.56
N VAL A 53 -8.31 -0.18 -0.39
CA VAL A 53 -8.00 0.95 -1.25
C VAL A 53 -9.11 1.97 -1.10
N GLY A 54 -8.76 3.18 -0.63
CA GLY A 54 -9.69 4.28 -0.43
C GLY A 54 -9.68 5.21 -1.62
N PHE A 55 -10.86 5.48 -2.18
CA PHE A 55 -11.03 6.46 -3.26
C PHE A 55 -11.73 7.72 -2.73
N TYR A 56 -11.32 8.87 -3.23
CA TYR A 56 -11.91 10.17 -2.94
C TYR A 56 -12.47 10.77 -4.23
N ARG A 57 -13.66 11.36 -4.16
CA ARG A 57 -14.22 12.12 -5.28
C ARG A 57 -14.04 13.60 -4.99
N GLY A 58 -13.24 14.27 -5.81
CA GLY A 58 -13.01 15.71 -5.73
C GLY A 58 -14.23 16.53 -6.15
N GLU A 59 -14.15 17.85 -5.99
CA GLU A 59 -15.20 18.79 -6.42
C GLU A 59 -15.44 18.74 -7.93
N ASP A 60 -14.39 18.43 -8.69
CA ASP A 60 -14.43 18.24 -10.15
C ASP A 60 -15.13 16.94 -10.57
N GLY A 61 -15.55 16.10 -9.62
CA GLY A 61 -16.27 14.85 -9.85
C GLY A 61 -15.39 13.65 -10.22
N GLU A 62 -14.10 13.86 -10.46
CA GLU A 62 -13.14 12.78 -10.71
C GLU A 62 -12.88 11.96 -9.44
N VAL A 63 -12.81 10.63 -9.61
CA VAL A 63 -12.53 9.69 -8.53
C VAL A 63 -11.04 9.39 -8.53
N GLU A 64 -10.37 9.84 -7.49
CA GLU A 64 -8.94 9.68 -7.29
C GLU A 64 -8.63 8.67 -6.20
N LEU A 65 -7.48 8.02 -6.32
CA LEU A 65 -6.98 7.17 -5.25
C LEU A 65 -6.49 8.02 -4.08
N ALA A 66 -7.14 7.87 -2.92
CA ALA A 66 -6.91 8.68 -1.75
C ALA A 66 -5.98 8.04 -0.72
N GLY A 67 -5.95 6.71 -0.65
CA GLY A 67 -5.17 6.02 0.36
C GLY A 67 -5.23 4.51 0.24
N THR A 68 -4.35 3.85 0.99
CA THR A 68 -4.31 2.40 1.13
C THR A 68 -4.15 2.03 2.60
N VAL A 69 -4.68 0.87 2.97
CA VAL A 69 -4.34 0.23 4.23
C VAL A 69 -4.20 -1.27 3.99
N GLU A 70 -3.11 -1.83 4.48
CA GLU A 70 -2.84 -3.25 4.44
C GLU A 70 -3.05 -3.82 5.84
N VAL A 71 -3.88 -4.85 5.91
CA VAL A 71 -4.27 -5.52 7.14
C VAL A 71 -3.89 -6.99 7.04
N SER A 72 -3.07 -7.46 7.96
CA SER A 72 -2.71 -8.87 8.09
C SER A 72 -3.54 -9.50 9.21
N PHE A 73 -4.12 -10.67 8.97
CA PHE A 73 -5.04 -11.35 9.91
C PHE A 73 -4.34 -12.32 10.86
N ASN A 74 -3.15 -12.81 10.48
CA ASN A 74 -2.33 -13.73 11.25
C ASN A 74 -0.86 -13.67 10.78
N GLU A 75 -0.01 -14.56 11.33
CA GLU A 75 1.41 -14.64 11.00
C GLU A 75 1.70 -14.95 9.52
N ASN A 76 0.82 -15.70 8.84
CA ASN A 76 1.00 -16.05 7.42
C ASN A 76 0.73 -14.86 6.49
N GLY A 77 0.03 -13.84 6.96
CA GLY A 77 -0.19 -12.59 6.24
C GLY A 77 0.88 -11.53 6.54
N ALA A 78 1.85 -11.82 7.40
CA ALA A 78 2.81 -10.83 7.88
C ALA A 78 3.80 -10.37 6.80
N ASN A 79 4.30 -9.15 6.95
CA ASN A 79 5.32 -8.60 6.07
C ASN A 79 6.69 -9.15 6.49
N ALA A 80 7.43 -9.75 5.56
CA ALA A 80 8.83 -10.12 5.80
C ALA A 80 9.74 -8.89 5.86
N THR A 81 9.43 -7.86 5.06
CA THR A 81 10.23 -6.63 4.95
C THR A 81 9.34 -5.38 4.82
N PRO A 82 9.57 -4.31 5.60
CA PRO A 82 10.39 -4.32 6.82
C PRO A 82 9.77 -5.25 7.88
N PRO A 83 10.57 -5.84 8.78
CA PRO A 83 10.05 -6.70 9.83
C PRO A 83 9.09 -5.89 10.74
N SER A 84 7.84 -6.31 10.80
CA SER A 84 6.87 -5.81 11.78
C SER A 84 6.93 -6.65 13.05
N PRO A 85 6.63 -6.08 14.25
CA PRO A 85 6.42 -6.89 15.45
C PRO A 85 5.42 -8.03 15.16
N SER A 86 5.70 -9.22 15.66
CA SER A 86 4.77 -10.35 15.53
C SER A 86 3.44 -10.00 16.20
N PRO A 87 2.32 -10.06 15.48
CA PRO A 87 1.02 -9.76 16.07
C PRO A 87 0.64 -10.79 17.14
N PRO A 88 -0.27 -10.45 18.06
CA PRO A 88 -0.93 -11.46 18.87
C PRO A 88 -1.59 -12.51 17.96
N ARG A 89 -1.60 -13.76 18.42
CA ARG A 89 -2.13 -14.89 17.65
C ARG A 89 -3.55 -14.60 17.16
N ASP A 90 -3.80 -14.87 15.87
CA ASP A 90 -5.10 -14.72 15.20
C ASP A 90 -5.74 -13.33 15.35
N SER A 91 -4.93 -12.29 15.58
CA SER A 91 -5.40 -10.91 15.74
C SER A 91 -5.04 -10.06 14.52
N PRO A 92 -6.02 -9.38 13.89
CA PRO A 92 -5.75 -8.50 12.78
C PRO A 92 -4.94 -7.27 13.19
N TYR A 93 -4.03 -6.83 12.34
CA TYR A 93 -3.23 -5.63 12.56
C TYR A 93 -2.92 -4.91 11.24
N ILE A 94 -2.68 -3.60 11.33
CA ILE A 94 -2.27 -2.77 10.19
C ILE A 94 -0.75 -2.92 10.01
N CYS A 95 -0.33 -3.41 8.85
CA CYS A 95 1.09 -3.60 8.53
C CYS A 95 1.67 -2.47 7.67
N ASN A 96 0.82 -1.78 6.90
CA ASN A 96 1.19 -0.59 6.13
C ASN A 96 -0.04 0.28 5.89
N MET A 97 0.13 1.59 5.82
CA MET A 97 -0.94 2.50 5.40
C MET A 97 -0.37 3.77 4.79
N THR A 98 -1.07 4.30 3.80
CA THR A 98 -0.80 5.65 3.32
C THR A 98 -2.07 6.38 2.94
N VAL A 99 -2.03 7.71 3.03
CA VAL A 99 -3.05 8.62 2.53
C VAL A 99 -2.35 9.64 1.66
N ASN A 100 -2.93 10.04 0.55
CA ASN A 100 -2.38 11.12 -0.27
C ASN A 100 -2.21 12.39 0.59
N LYS A 101 -1.02 12.99 0.56
CA LYS A 101 -0.64 14.11 1.42
C LYS A 101 -1.58 15.31 1.29
N SER A 102 -2.10 15.59 0.08
CA SER A 102 -3.05 16.68 -0.16
C SER A 102 -4.42 16.45 0.50
N LEU A 103 -4.73 15.21 0.88
CA LEU A 103 -5.99 14.81 1.50
C LEU A 103 -5.88 14.57 3.02
N ARG A 104 -4.69 14.78 3.60
CA ARG A 104 -4.46 14.71 5.05
C ARG A 104 -4.90 16.04 5.69
N ARG A 105 -5.52 15.98 6.87
CA ARG A 105 -5.95 17.15 7.64
C ARG A 105 -4.77 17.82 8.33
#